data_AF-A0A6G1Q712-F1
#
_entry.id   AF-A0A6G1Q712-F1
#
_cell.length_a   1.000
_cell.length_b   1.000
_cell.length_c   1.000
_cell.angle_alpha   90.00
_cell.angle_beta   90.00
_cell.angle_gamma   90.00
#
_symmetry.space_group_name_H-M   'P 1'
#
loop_
_entity.id
_entity.type
_entity.pdbx_description
1 polymer ?
#
loop_
_entity_poly.entity_id
_entity_poly.type
_entity_poly.pdbx_seq_one_letter_code
_entity_poly.pdbx_strand_id
1 'polypeptide(L)'
;MKKAAKNLISFLFVDFLSSVLLPVTGAYPPMDSPDQVFAVAGEDVTLHIHPTTSVYRSTCVKTVDWSRVDGPQQLTVHVERNGEHLIKENSPEYHGRTNLMSDGSLVLRNVTQRDSGKYRCILLTPGSRANVEMFVSLTVGVAPMVIVSLQRTSANEIFLHCDSRDWNRKPQISLLDGRRKDLPAKITQAESDNLSASVNAAAAKETGIIICRVEIPGTSVVKETQISVRDEFYPLDSGHGGFVLPLIAFTSGVLLTVAFYSLVSMEMIKNLSHSLTGLIGGKISDSPDILQFNILDKDYGDITKVETTGTLKPLISHNAPLTGVEASHELARRDLEGMNAYKDKIISAAKEYGIHPAIIAAIISRQSQFGATLRPNGFGHTDRDCFGLMQINKNYHTLVGGPYDEDHLKHGASILVNCIETMKKRPNWTKEQQLKGALACYIAGEEKVLQLTYENVDSETPYKDFANDVVARAQWFAHNAF
;
A
#
# COMPACT_ATOMS: atom_id res chain seq x y z
N MET A 1 8.64 -29.89 -60.23
CA MET A 1 8.80 -28.89 -61.31
C MET A 1 7.48 -28.72 -62.05
N LYS A 2 6.91 -27.49 -62.06
CA LYS A 2 5.92 -26.92 -63.01
C LYS A 2 4.55 -27.65 -63.12
N LYS A 3 3.36 -27.02 -63.10
CA LYS A 3 2.97 -25.64 -63.44
C LYS A 3 1.56 -25.32 -62.90
N ALA A 4 1.38 -24.02 -62.64
CA ALA A 4 0.19 -23.27 -62.22
C ALA A 4 -1.13 -23.49 -63.00
N ALA A 5 -2.23 -23.55 -62.25
CA ALA A 5 -3.43 -22.67 -62.24
C ALA A 5 -4.00 -22.10 -63.56
N LYS A 6 -5.30 -22.35 -63.83
CA LYS A 6 -6.44 -21.42 -63.60
C LYS A 6 -7.72 -21.83 -64.37
N ASN A 7 -8.86 -21.65 -63.69
CA ASN A 7 -10.21 -21.23 -64.15
C ASN A 7 -11.39 -22.24 -64.25
N LEU A 8 -12.56 -21.68 -63.86
CA LEU A 8 -13.97 -22.10 -63.95
C LEU A 8 -14.46 -23.12 -62.90
N ILE A 9 -15.48 -22.83 -62.07
CA ILE A 9 -16.95 -22.88 -62.34
C ILE A 9 -17.64 -22.05 -61.21
N SER A 10 -18.37 -20.95 -61.46
CA SER A 10 -19.77 -20.82 -61.92
C SER A 10 -20.86 -21.40 -60.98
N PHE A 11 -21.48 -20.50 -60.21
CA PHE A 11 -22.91 -20.37 -59.85
C PHE A 11 -23.88 -21.56 -60.03
N LEU A 12 -24.62 -21.88 -58.97
CA LEU A 12 -26.06 -22.16 -59.04
C LEU A 12 -26.81 -21.57 -57.83
N PHE A 13 -27.92 -20.93 -58.19
CA PHE A 13 -28.95 -20.23 -57.43
C PHE A 13 -29.97 -21.23 -56.85
N VAL A 14 -30.63 -20.88 -55.73
CA VAL A 14 -32.10 -20.71 -55.58
C VAL A 14 -32.57 -20.97 -54.15
N ASP A 15 -33.26 -19.93 -53.69
CA ASP A 15 -34.07 -19.64 -52.51
C ASP A 15 -35.08 -20.70 -52.03
N PHE A 16 -35.37 -20.64 -50.71
CA PHE A 16 -36.68 -21.02 -50.17
C PHE A 16 -37.15 -20.00 -49.13
N LEU A 17 -38.37 -19.51 -49.34
CA LEU A 17 -39.10 -18.49 -48.60
C LEU A 17 -39.11 -18.64 -47.07
N SER A 18 -39.11 -17.51 -46.35
CA SER A 18 -40.23 -17.18 -45.46
C SER A 18 -40.24 -15.68 -45.10
N SER A 19 -41.22 -14.99 -45.67
CA SER A 19 -41.72 -13.70 -45.24
C SER A 19 -42.59 -13.87 -44.00
N VAL A 20 -42.12 -13.38 -42.85
CA VAL A 20 -42.99 -12.95 -41.74
C VAL A 20 -42.43 -11.61 -41.23
N LEU A 21 -43.02 -10.52 -41.72
CA LEU A 21 -42.96 -9.22 -41.07
C LEU A 21 -43.86 -9.29 -39.83
N LEU A 22 -43.26 -9.49 -38.65
CA LEU A 22 -43.91 -9.07 -37.41
C LEU A 22 -43.57 -7.60 -37.18
N PRO A 23 -44.54 -6.74 -36.83
CA PRO A 23 -44.20 -5.47 -36.21
C PRO A 23 -43.59 -5.83 -34.85
N VAL A 24 -42.29 -5.59 -34.66
CA VAL A 24 -41.74 -5.48 -33.32
C VAL A 24 -42.33 -4.20 -32.75
N THR A 25 -43.54 -4.30 -32.19
CA THR A 25 -43.97 -3.44 -31.08
C THR A 25 -43.08 -3.83 -29.91
N GLY A 26 -41.83 -3.38 -29.95
CA GLY A 26 -40.99 -3.27 -28.77
C GLY A 26 -41.59 -2.15 -27.93
N ALA A 27 -42.62 -2.47 -27.17
CA ALA A 27 -42.81 -1.77 -25.91
C ALA A 27 -41.51 -2.00 -25.14
N TYR A 28 -40.63 -0.99 -25.13
CA TYR A 28 -39.57 -0.94 -24.16
C TYR A 28 -40.25 -1.11 -22.79
N PRO A 29 -39.88 -2.11 -21.97
CA PRO A 29 -40.25 -2.03 -20.58
C PRO A 29 -39.68 -0.71 -20.06
N PRO A 30 -40.39 0.03 -19.19
CA PRO A 30 -39.85 1.24 -18.59
C PRO A 30 -38.59 0.83 -17.83
N MET A 31 -37.43 1.14 -18.39
CA MET A 31 -36.14 0.91 -17.75
C MET A 31 -35.84 2.11 -16.86
N ASP A 32 -36.66 2.31 -15.83
CA ASP A 32 -36.32 3.20 -14.70
C ASP A 32 -35.42 2.40 -13.74
N SER A 33 -34.18 2.15 -14.16
CA SER A 33 -33.12 1.92 -13.17
C SER A 33 -32.75 3.28 -12.59
N PRO A 34 -32.82 3.51 -11.27
CA PRO A 34 -32.39 4.77 -10.69
C PRO A 34 -30.94 5.03 -11.08
N ASP A 35 -30.62 6.26 -11.46
CA ASP A 35 -29.26 6.67 -11.81
C ASP A 35 -28.28 6.16 -10.76
N GLN A 36 -27.33 5.34 -11.18
CA GLN A 36 -26.28 4.86 -10.29
C GLN A 36 -25.07 5.78 -10.41
N VAL A 37 -24.76 6.48 -9.32
CA VAL A 37 -23.63 7.38 -9.22
C VAL A 37 -22.58 6.76 -8.30
N PHE A 38 -21.32 6.83 -8.72
CA PHE A 38 -20.18 6.30 -7.98
C PHE A 38 -19.26 7.44 -7.57
N ALA A 39 -18.75 7.38 -6.34
CA ALA A 39 -17.80 8.36 -5.83
C ALA A 39 -16.74 7.70 -4.94
N VAL A 40 -15.59 8.37 -4.79
CA VAL A 40 -14.56 7.98 -3.82
C VAL A 40 -14.76 8.76 -2.53
N ALA A 41 -14.57 8.10 -1.38
CA ALA A 41 -14.61 8.79 -0.09
C ALA A 41 -13.62 9.96 -0.06
N GLY A 42 -14.08 11.15 0.36
CA GLY A 42 -13.33 12.40 0.37
C GLY A 42 -13.60 13.33 -0.82
N GLU A 43 -14.20 12.83 -1.90
CA GLU A 43 -14.51 13.63 -3.10
C GLU A 43 -15.87 14.33 -3.01
N ASP A 44 -16.11 15.26 -3.93
CA ASP A 44 -17.42 15.85 -4.17
C ASP A 44 -18.15 15.05 -5.27
N VAL A 45 -19.44 14.80 -5.09
CA VAL A 45 -20.26 14.06 -6.06
C VAL A 45 -21.45 14.90 -6.49
N THR A 46 -21.87 14.75 -7.75
CA THR A 46 -23.11 15.34 -8.25
C THR A 46 -24.17 14.26 -8.45
N LEU A 47 -25.29 14.38 -7.74
CA LEU A 47 -26.49 13.58 -7.97
C LEU A 47 -27.34 14.30 -9.02
N HIS A 48 -27.20 13.83 -10.26
CA HIS A 48 -27.89 14.42 -11.39
C HIS A 48 -29.38 14.18 -11.33
N ILE A 49 -30.14 15.19 -11.73
CA ILE A 49 -31.51 14.96 -12.14
C ILE A 49 -31.53 14.56 -13.62
N HIS A 50 -32.17 13.44 -13.97
CA HIS A 50 -32.23 12.96 -15.36
C HIS A 50 -32.87 13.99 -16.30
N PRO A 51 -32.62 13.96 -17.63
CA PRO A 51 -33.02 15.00 -18.56
C PRO A 51 -34.51 14.93 -18.94
N THR A 52 -35.41 15.03 -17.97
CA THR A 52 -36.71 15.69 -18.13
C THR A 52 -36.54 17.20 -17.87
N THR A 53 -35.48 17.77 -18.48
CA THR A 53 -35.03 19.16 -18.40
C THR A 53 -36.07 20.19 -18.89
N SER A 54 -37.22 19.75 -19.40
CA SER A 54 -38.35 20.63 -19.72
C SER A 54 -39.08 21.15 -18.46
N VAL A 55 -39.08 20.37 -17.37
CA VAL A 55 -39.80 20.74 -16.14
C VAL A 55 -39.00 21.74 -15.30
N TYR A 56 -37.68 21.55 -15.15
CA TYR A 56 -36.85 22.47 -14.37
C TYR A 56 -36.55 23.79 -15.12
N ARG A 57 -36.35 23.75 -16.44
CA ARG A 57 -36.14 24.98 -17.24
C ARG A 57 -37.40 25.83 -17.40
N SER A 58 -38.57 25.24 -17.16
CA SER A 58 -39.77 26.04 -16.90
C SER A 58 -39.56 26.68 -15.53
N THR A 59 -39.34 27.98 -15.49
CA THR A 59 -39.01 28.82 -14.30
C THR A 59 -40.08 28.82 -13.18
N CYS A 60 -40.87 27.76 -13.07
CA CYS A 60 -41.99 27.59 -12.17
C CYS A 60 -41.67 26.63 -11.01
N VAL A 61 -40.53 25.94 -10.97
CA VAL A 61 -40.16 25.14 -9.78
C VAL A 61 -39.96 26.09 -8.59
N LYS A 62 -40.72 25.86 -7.51
CA LYS A 62 -40.64 26.65 -6.28
C LYS A 62 -39.98 25.91 -5.14
N THR A 63 -39.98 24.59 -5.17
CA THR A 63 -39.32 23.79 -4.13
C THR A 63 -38.54 22.65 -4.77
N VAL A 64 -37.32 22.45 -4.29
CA VAL A 64 -36.50 21.27 -4.55
C VAL A 64 -36.19 20.61 -3.21
N ASP A 65 -36.58 19.36 -3.04
CA ASP A 65 -36.35 18.57 -1.83
C ASP A 65 -35.56 17.32 -2.18
N TRP A 66 -34.34 17.25 -1.68
CA TRP A 66 -33.51 16.05 -1.70
C TRP A 66 -33.55 15.36 -0.35
N SER A 67 -33.86 14.07 -0.37
CA SER A 67 -33.90 13.22 0.81
C SER A 67 -33.23 11.87 0.58
N ARG A 68 -32.57 11.32 1.61
CA ARG A 68 -32.05 9.95 1.61
C ARG A 68 -33.12 9.02 2.18
N VAL A 69 -33.46 7.95 1.46
CA VAL A 69 -34.67 7.13 1.66
C VAL A 69 -34.41 5.63 1.86
N ASP A 70 -33.16 5.20 1.96
CA ASP A 70 -32.75 3.79 2.12
C ASP A 70 -32.62 3.32 3.59
N GLY A 71 -32.96 4.18 4.55
CA GLY A 71 -32.94 3.87 5.99
C GLY A 71 -34.33 3.75 6.65
N PRO A 72 -34.40 3.33 7.92
CA PRO A 72 -35.65 3.27 8.68
C PRO A 72 -36.25 4.67 8.93
N GLN A 73 -35.43 5.71 8.84
CA GLN A 73 -35.84 7.10 8.86
C GLN A 73 -35.32 7.78 7.59
N GLN A 74 -36.20 8.59 6.98
CA GLN A 74 -35.82 9.48 5.90
C GLN A 74 -34.98 10.62 6.44
N LEU A 75 -33.85 10.91 5.78
CA LEU A 75 -33.00 12.05 6.13
C LEU A 75 -33.18 13.15 5.10
N THR A 76 -33.34 14.39 5.56
CA THR A 76 -33.43 15.56 4.70
C THR A 76 -32.03 16.00 4.32
N VAL A 77 -31.69 15.95 3.04
CA VAL A 77 -30.33 16.22 2.55
C VAL A 77 -30.19 17.69 2.15
N HIS A 78 -31.16 18.21 1.39
CA HIS A 78 -31.17 19.59 0.95
C HIS A 78 -32.59 20.04 0.61
N VAL A 79 -33.02 21.19 1.16
CA VAL A 79 -34.31 21.81 0.83
C VAL A 79 -34.10 23.24 0.36
N GLU A 80 -34.52 23.54 -0.85
CA GLU A 80 -34.57 24.90 -1.37
C GLU A 80 -36.01 25.30 -1.66
N ARG A 81 -36.46 26.46 -1.15
CA ARG A 81 -37.79 27.03 -1.42
C ARG A 81 -37.66 28.47 -1.91
N ASN A 82 -38.28 28.79 -3.04
CA ASN A 82 -38.21 30.10 -3.69
C ASN A 82 -36.77 30.62 -3.90
N GLY A 83 -35.79 29.73 -4.12
CA GLY A 83 -34.38 30.08 -4.27
C GLY A 83 -33.61 30.25 -2.96
N GLU A 84 -34.23 29.98 -1.80
CA GLU A 84 -33.59 30.04 -0.49
C GLU A 84 -33.33 28.63 0.06
N HIS A 85 -32.07 28.34 0.38
CA HIS A 85 -31.67 27.08 1.03
C HIS A 85 -32.05 27.10 2.51
N LEU A 86 -32.96 26.21 2.90
CA LEU A 86 -33.46 26.07 4.26
C LEU A 86 -32.55 25.14 5.09
N ILE A 87 -31.34 25.61 5.40
CA ILE A 87 -30.30 24.81 6.08
C ILE A 87 -30.84 24.11 7.35
N LYS A 88 -31.70 24.77 8.14
CA LYS A 88 -32.25 24.23 9.39
C LYS A 88 -33.17 23.01 9.21
N GLU A 89 -33.69 22.78 8.00
CA GLU A 89 -34.52 21.61 7.68
C GLU A 89 -33.66 20.39 7.31
N ASN A 90 -32.37 20.60 6.99
CA ASN A 90 -31.46 19.51 6.68
C ASN A 90 -31.13 18.70 7.93
N SER A 91 -30.91 17.40 7.76
CA SER A 91 -30.34 16.57 8.81
C SER A 91 -28.90 17.02 9.12
N PRO A 92 -28.47 16.99 10.40
CA PRO A 92 -27.19 17.57 10.83
C PRO A 92 -25.96 17.08 10.05
N GLU A 93 -25.97 15.83 9.58
CA GLU A 93 -24.88 15.21 8.83
C GLU A 93 -24.62 15.82 7.43
N TYR A 94 -25.55 16.65 6.92
CA TYR A 94 -25.44 17.31 5.62
C TYR A 94 -25.18 18.83 5.71
N HIS A 95 -25.12 19.40 6.91
CA HIS A 95 -24.85 20.84 7.08
C HIS A 95 -23.50 21.24 6.47
N GLY A 96 -23.51 22.26 5.62
CA GLY A 96 -22.30 22.78 4.95
C GLY A 96 -21.74 21.87 3.84
N ARG A 97 -22.38 20.74 3.54
CA ARG A 97 -21.92 19.76 2.54
C ARG A 97 -22.74 19.76 1.26
N THR A 98 -23.87 20.47 1.19
CA THR A 98 -24.77 20.43 0.04
C THR A 98 -24.82 21.74 -0.71
N ASN A 99 -24.94 21.66 -2.04
CA ASN A 99 -25.18 22.80 -2.91
C ASN A 99 -26.08 22.39 -4.08
N LEU A 100 -27.04 23.23 -4.46
CA LEU A 100 -27.92 22.97 -5.58
C LEU A 100 -27.39 23.61 -6.87
N MET A 101 -27.42 22.86 -7.96
CA MET A 101 -27.09 23.37 -9.29
C MET A 101 -28.29 24.07 -9.93
N SER A 102 -28.04 24.87 -10.96
CA SER A 102 -29.08 25.60 -11.71
C SER A 102 -30.03 24.71 -12.50
N ASP A 103 -29.82 23.39 -12.50
CA ASP A 103 -30.73 22.42 -13.09
C ASP A 103 -31.44 21.58 -12.02
N GLY A 104 -31.20 21.80 -10.73
CA GLY A 104 -31.79 21.02 -9.63
C GLY A 104 -30.95 19.81 -9.18
N SER A 105 -29.84 19.53 -9.87
CA SER A 105 -28.88 18.51 -9.43
C SER A 105 -28.25 18.90 -8.10
N LEU A 106 -27.96 17.91 -7.25
CA LEU A 106 -27.38 18.12 -5.93
C LEU A 106 -25.88 17.83 -5.97
N VAL A 107 -25.06 18.80 -5.57
CA VAL A 107 -23.65 18.57 -5.23
C VAL A 107 -23.57 18.23 -3.75
N LEU A 108 -23.03 17.06 -3.43
CA LEU A 108 -22.71 16.62 -2.07
C LEU A 108 -21.19 16.55 -1.89
N ARG A 109 -20.66 17.30 -0.94
CA ARG A 109 -19.23 17.50 -0.73
C ARG A 109 -18.63 16.57 0.31
N ASN A 110 -17.36 16.21 0.10
CA ASN A 110 -16.57 15.38 0.98
C ASN A 110 -17.37 14.13 1.40
N VAL A 111 -17.73 13.31 0.41
CA VAL A 111 -18.58 12.13 0.64
C VAL A 111 -17.86 11.10 1.49
N THR A 112 -18.62 10.41 2.33
CA THR A 112 -18.16 9.32 3.19
C THR A 112 -18.92 8.06 2.83
N GLN A 113 -18.44 6.91 3.31
CA GLN A 113 -19.15 5.64 3.13
C GLN A 113 -20.62 5.71 3.58
N ARG A 114 -20.91 6.48 4.64
CA ARG A 114 -22.26 6.62 5.21
C ARG A 114 -23.23 7.37 4.31
N ASP A 115 -22.72 8.10 3.33
CA ASP A 115 -23.54 8.79 2.34
C ASP A 115 -23.98 7.85 1.21
N SER A 116 -23.49 6.60 1.15
CA SER A 116 -24.01 5.59 0.22
C SER A 116 -25.48 5.32 0.53
N GLY A 117 -26.32 5.26 -0.50
CA GLY A 117 -27.74 5.03 -0.31
C GLY A 117 -28.59 5.46 -1.50
N LYS A 118 -29.91 5.36 -1.33
CA LYS A 118 -30.90 5.79 -2.31
C LYS A 118 -31.40 7.18 -1.94
N TYR A 119 -31.22 8.12 -2.86
CA TYR A 119 -31.67 9.49 -2.76
C TYR A 119 -32.93 9.67 -3.58
N ARG A 120 -33.83 10.53 -3.09
CA ARG A 120 -35.04 10.96 -3.77
C ARG A 120 -35.00 12.47 -3.90
N CYS A 121 -35.21 12.97 -5.11
CA CYS A 121 -35.47 14.38 -5.37
C CYS A 121 -36.96 14.58 -5.67
N ILE A 122 -37.56 15.60 -5.08
CA ILE A 122 -38.94 16.04 -5.35
C ILE A 122 -38.91 17.48 -5.84
N LEU A 123 -39.47 17.72 -7.03
CA LEU A 123 -39.65 19.05 -7.60
C LEU A 123 -41.12 19.47 -7.49
N LEU A 124 -41.37 20.60 -6.82
CA LEU A 124 -42.72 21.16 -6.67
C LEU A 124 -42.88 22.41 -7.53
N THR A 125 -43.92 22.40 -8.38
CA THR A 125 -44.30 23.52 -9.25
C THR A 125 -45.68 24.04 -8.83
N PRO A 126 -45.85 25.35 -8.53
CA PRO A 126 -47.14 25.92 -8.18
C PRO A 126 -48.20 25.69 -9.25
N GLY A 127 -49.41 25.32 -8.83
CA GLY A 127 -50.53 25.08 -9.74
C GLY A 127 -50.47 23.71 -10.45
N SER A 128 -49.36 22.97 -10.36
CA SER A 128 -49.32 21.56 -10.76
C SER A 128 -50.00 20.70 -9.69
N ARG A 129 -50.79 19.70 -10.13
CA ARG A 129 -51.36 18.68 -9.24
C ARG A 129 -50.43 17.47 -9.04
N ALA A 130 -49.32 17.40 -9.79
CA ALA A 130 -48.38 16.29 -9.74
C ALA A 130 -46.97 16.82 -9.41
N ASN A 131 -46.31 16.15 -8.46
CA ASN A 131 -44.92 16.37 -8.11
C ASN A 131 -44.05 15.51 -9.03
N VAL A 132 -42.89 16.02 -9.44
CA VAL A 132 -41.90 15.19 -10.15
C VAL A 132 -40.98 14.58 -9.10
N GLU A 133 -40.98 13.26 -9.04
CA GLU A 133 -40.09 12.50 -8.17
C GLU A 133 -39.06 11.74 -9.01
N MET A 134 -37.85 11.63 -8.49
CA MET A 134 -36.77 10.89 -9.12
C MET A 134 -35.87 10.28 -8.06
N PHE A 135 -35.19 9.20 -8.45
CA PHE A 135 -34.35 8.44 -7.54
C PHE A 135 -32.95 8.28 -8.12
N VAL A 136 -31.94 8.55 -7.28
CA VAL A 136 -30.52 8.38 -7.60
C VAL A 136 -29.91 7.48 -6.53
N SER A 137 -29.17 6.46 -6.94
CA SER A 137 -28.46 5.57 -6.03
C SER A 137 -26.99 5.97 -5.99
N LEU A 138 -26.53 6.50 -4.85
CA LEU A 138 -25.13 6.83 -4.64
C LEU A 138 -24.40 5.64 -4.00
N THR A 139 -23.28 5.25 -4.60
CA THR A 139 -22.36 4.27 -4.03
C THR A 139 -20.99 4.93 -3.80
N VAL A 140 -20.57 5.04 -2.54
CA VAL A 140 -19.27 5.60 -2.18
C VAL A 140 -18.28 4.47 -1.89
N GLY A 141 -17.22 4.37 -2.68
CA GLY A 141 -16.13 3.42 -2.48
C GLY A 141 -15.06 3.97 -1.54
N VAL A 142 -14.52 3.13 -0.66
CA VAL A 142 -13.33 3.44 0.15
C VAL A 142 -12.13 2.75 -0.49
N ALA A 143 -11.01 3.47 -0.65
CA ALA A 143 -9.79 2.88 -1.20
C ALA A 143 -9.32 1.70 -0.33
N PRO A 144 -9.13 0.50 -0.91
CA PRO A 144 -8.72 -0.68 -0.16
C PRO A 144 -7.30 -0.51 0.37
N MET A 145 -7.05 -1.08 1.56
CA MET A 145 -5.68 -1.31 2.01
C MET A 145 -5.07 -2.42 1.17
N VAL A 146 -3.94 -2.13 0.53
CA VAL A 146 -3.20 -3.13 -0.24
C VAL A 146 -1.89 -3.44 0.48
N ILE A 147 -1.79 -4.67 0.98
CA ILE A 147 -0.58 -5.20 1.61
C ILE A 147 0.04 -6.15 0.61
N VAL A 148 1.29 -5.92 0.26
CA VAL A 148 2.05 -6.87 -0.56
C VAL A 148 3.15 -7.46 0.30
N SER A 149 3.25 -8.78 0.26
CA SER A 149 4.28 -9.55 0.92
C SER A 149 4.86 -10.58 -0.04
N LEU A 150 6.11 -10.96 0.19
CA LEU A 150 6.78 -12.04 -0.53
C LEU A 150 7.17 -13.09 0.48
N GLN A 151 6.78 -14.34 0.21
CA GLN A 151 7.02 -15.47 1.08
C GLN A 151 7.82 -16.53 0.33
N ARG A 152 8.91 -17.00 0.95
CA ARG A 152 9.70 -18.13 0.44
C ARG A 152 9.19 -19.44 1.07
N THR A 153 8.90 -20.43 0.24
CA THR A 153 8.46 -21.76 0.68
C THR A 153 9.66 -22.63 1.08
N SER A 154 9.39 -23.74 1.78
CA SER A 154 10.41 -24.75 2.09
C SER A 154 11.05 -25.39 0.86
N ALA A 155 10.37 -25.34 -0.28
CA ALA A 155 10.89 -25.77 -1.59
C ALA A 155 11.79 -24.71 -2.26
N ASN A 156 12.11 -23.61 -1.55
CA ASN A 156 12.87 -22.46 -2.05
C ASN A 156 12.20 -21.72 -3.23
N GLU A 157 10.87 -21.85 -3.36
CA GLU A 157 10.07 -21.08 -4.30
C GLU A 157 9.61 -19.78 -3.63
N ILE A 158 9.52 -18.70 -4.40
CA ILE A 158 9.08 -17.40 -3.88
C ILE A 158 7.70 -17.09 -4.44
N PHE A 159 6.76 -16.79 -3.55
CA PHE A 159 5.41 -16.35 -3.92
C PHE A 159 5.20 -14.91 -3.49
N LEU A 160 4.71 -14.10 -4.44
CA LEU A 160 4.15 -12.80 -4.14
C LEU A 160 2.71 -13.00 -3.68
N HIS A 161 2.38 -12.45 -2.53
CA HIS A 161 1.04 -12.34 -1.98
C HIS A 161 0.63 -10.88 -1.98
N CYS A 162 -0.47 -10.58 -2.64
CA CYS A 162 -1.11 -9.29 -2.54
C CYS A 162 -2.47 -9.45 -1.85
N ASP A 163 -2.62 -8.77 -0.73
CA ASP A 163 -3.80 -8.80 0.11
C ASP A 163 -4.50 -7.45 0.07
N SER A 164 -5.79 -7.46 -0.25
CA SER A 164 -6.68 -6.32 -0.23
C SER A 164 -7.65 -6.43 0.94
N ARG A 165 -7.63 -5.43 1.82
CA ARG A 165 -8.43 -5.36 3.06
C ARG A 165 -9.15 -4.03 3.21
N ASP A 166 -10.00 -3.91 4.23
CA ASP A 166 -10.72 -2.69 4.65
C ASP A 166 -11.61 -2.07 3.55
N TRP A 167 -12.11 -2.90 2.63
CA TRP A 167 -13.02 -2.45 1.59
C TRP A 167 -14.48 -2.67 1.98
N ASN A 168 -15.35 -1.74 1.59
CA ASN A 168 -16.79 -1.83 1.79
C ASN A 168 -17.54 -2.49 0.63
N ARG A 169 -16.84 -2.68 -0.49
CA ARG A 169 -17.33 -3.38 -1.67
C ARG A 169 -16.22 -4.26 -2.21
N LYS A 170 -16.59 -5.49 -2.57
CA LYS A 170 -15.63 -6.48 -3.08
C LYS A 170 -14.85 -5.91 -4.27
N PRO A 171 -13.51 -5.74 -4.14
CA PRO A 171 -12.68 -5.29 -5.22
C PRO A 171 -12.37 -6.45 -6.17
N GLN A 172 -11.83 -6.11 -7.33
CA GLN A 172 -11.13 -7.04 -8.21
C GLN A 172 -9.63 -6.88 -7.97
N ILE A 173 -8.96 -8.01 -7.76
CA ILE A 173 -7.50 -8.07 -7.61
C ILE A 173 -6.90 -8.74 -8.83
N SER A 174 -5.85 -8.13 -9.37
CA SER A 174 -5.07 -8.66 -10.50
C SER A 174 -3.59 -8.47 -10.20
N LEU A 175 -2.77 -9.44 -10.63
CA LEU A 175 -1.32 -9.32 -10.62
C LEU A 175 -0.86 -9.19 -12.06
N LEU A 176 -0.10 -8.14 -12.35
CA LEU A 176 0.39 -7.81 -13.68
C LEU A 176 1.92 -7.84 -13.71
N ASP A 177 2.51 -8.09 -14.87
CA ASP A 177 3.95 -7.88 -15.08
C ASP A 177 4.30 -6.39 -15.30
N GLY A 178 5.58 -6.06 -15.45
CA GLY A 178 6.03 -4.70 -15.75
C GLY A 178 5.55 -4.13 -17.10
N ARG A 179 4.97 -4.95 -17.98
CA ARG A 179 4.30 -4.53 -19.24
C ARG A 179 2.78 -4.44 -19.07
N ARG A 180 2.26 -4.58 -17.85
CA ARG A 180 0.83 -4.60 -17.50
C ARG A 180 0.05 -5.76 -18.11
N LYS A 181 0.71 -6.89 -18.37
CA LYS A 181 0.06 -8.13 -18.78
C LYS A 181 -0.34 -8.95 -17.56
N ASP A 182 -1.53 -9.53 -17.59
CA ASP A 182 -2.02 -10.40 -16.51
C ASP A 182 -1.10 -11.61 -16.27
N LEU A 183 -0.78 -11.83 -15.00
CA LEU A 183 -0.07 -12.99 -14.50
C LEU A 183 -1.05 -14.06 -14.01
N PRO A 184 -0.68 -15.35 -14.06
CA PRO A 184 -1.55 -16.45 -13.62
C PRO A 184 -1.62 -16.51 -12.09
N ALA A 185 -2.35 -15.58 -11.49
CA ALA A 185 -2.50 -15.47 -10.04
C ALA A 185 -3.56 -16.44 -9.49
N LYS A 186 -3.26 -17.06 -8.35
CA LYS A 186 -4.22 -17.79 -7.54
C LYS A 186 -4.94 -16.81 -6.61
N ILE A 187 -6.22 -16.58 -6.86
CA ILE A 187 -7.05 -15.71 -6.02
C ILE A 187 -7.71 -16.55 -4.93
N THR A 188 -7.61 -16.11 -3.68
CA THR A 188 -8.20 -16.74 -2.51
C THR A 188 -8.99 -15.70 -1.72
N GLN A 189 -10.19 -16.06 -1.26
CA GLN A 189 -11.00 -15.22 -0.39
C GLN A 189 -11.13 -15.93 0.96
N ALA A 190 -10.49 -15.38 1.98
CA ALA A 190 -10.46 -15.98 3.32
C ALA A 190 -11.67 -15.56 4.18
N GLU A 191 -12.16 -14.32 4.02
CA GLU A 191 -13.25 -13.72 4.81
C GLU A 191 -14.09 -12.73 3.97
N SER A 192 -15.14 -12.13 4.54
CA SER A 192 -16.00 -11.18 3.81
C SER A 192 -15.26 -9.96 3.30
N ASP A 193 -14.18 -9.54 3.97
CA ASP A 193 -13.50 -8.26 3.74
C ASP A 193 -12.01 -8.42 3.36
N ASN A 194 -11.56 -9.65 3.12
CA ASN A 194 -10.17 -9.99 2.81
C ASN A 194 -10.08 -10.76 1.48
N LEU A 195 -9.39 -10.16 0.50
CA LEU A 195 -9.15 -10.76 -0.81
C LEU A 195 -7.65 -10.84 -1.10
N SER A 196 -7.16 -12.04 -1.41
CA SER A 196 -5.74 -12.29 -1.63
C SER A 196 -5.50 -12.83 -3.02
N ALA A 197 -4.44 -12.37 -3.69
CA ALA A 197 -3.93 -12.94 -4.93
C ALA A 197 -2.48 -13.35 -4.73
N SER A 198 -2.11 -14.53 -5.23
CA SER A 198 -0.73 -14.99 -5.18
C SER A 198 -0.20 -15.49 -6.51
N VAL A 199 1.08 -15.22 -6.78
CA VAL A 199 1.78 -15.73 -7.97
C VAL A 199 3.22 -16.08 -7.62
N ASN A 200 3.77 -17.10 -8.26
CA ASN A 200 5.20 -17.37 -8.14
C ASN A 200 5.99 -16.19 -8.74
N ALA A 201 6.97 -15.66 -8.00
CA ALA A 201 7.80 -14.53 -8.42
C ALA A 201 8.58 -14.81 -9.72
N ALA A 202 8.77 -16.09 -10.06
CA ALA A 202 9.31 -16.52 -11.34
C ALA A 202 8.54 -15.95 -12.54
N ALA A 203 7.25 -15.64 -12.38
CA ALA A 203 6.41 -15.02 -13.41
C ALA A 203 6.92 -13.63 -13.84
N ALA A 204 7.75 -12.97 -13.04
CA ALA A 204 8.34 -11.67 -13.35
C ALA A 204 9.66 -11.73 -14.15
N LYS A 205 10.14 -12.92 -14.56
CA LYS A 205 11.50 -13.13 -15.14
C LYS A 205 11.88 -12.17 -16.26
N GLU A 206 10.94 -11.77 -17.09
CA GLU A 206 11.21 -10.88 -18.23
C GLU A 206 11.28 -9.39 -17.85
N THR A 207 10.51 -8.98 -16.84
CA THR A 207 10.30 -7.55 -16.53
C THR A 207 10.94 -7.13 -15.21
N GLY A 208 11.27 -8.09 -14.35
CA GLY A 208 11.74 -7.85 -12.99
C GLY A 208 10.72 -7.09 -12.13
N ILE A 209 9.45 -7.03 -12.55
CA ILE A 209 8.42 -6.21 -11.91
C ILE A 209 7.12 -7.00 -11.85
N ILE A 210 6.47 -6.97 -10.68
CA ILE A 210 5.08 -7.37 -10.50
C ILE A 210 4.30 -6.16 -10.00
N ILE A 211 3.13 -5.92 -10.56
CA ILE A 211 2.20 -4.89 -10.14
C ILE A 211 1.00 -5.59 -9.53
N CYS A 212 0.72 -5.34 -8.26
CA CYS A 212 -0.60 -5.66 -7.71
C CYS A 212 -1.55 -4.52 -7.99
N ARG A 213 -2.62 -4.81 -8.71
CA ARG A 213 -3.69 -3.86 -9.01
C ARG A 213 -4.97 -4.30 -8.32
N VAL A 214 -5.50 -3.42 -7.48
CA VAL A 214 -6.78 -3.59 -6.79
C VAL A 214 -7.72 -2.48 -7.23
N GLU A 215 -8.87 -2.86 -7.78
CA GLU A 215 -9.86 -1.92 -8.29
C GLU A 215 -11.25 -2.19 -7.72
N ILE A 216 -12.04 -1.14 -7.48
CA ILE A 216 -13.44 -1.29 -7.06
C ILE A 216 -14.33 -1.12 -8.31
N PRO A 217 -15.04 -2.17 -8.75
CA PRO A 217 -15.81 -2.13 -10.00
C PRO A 217 -16.80 -0.95 -10.04
N GLY A 218 -16.87 -0.23 -11.16
CA GLY A 218 -17.79 0.90 -11.33
C GLY A 218 -17.36 2.22 -10.66
N THR A 219 -16.25 2.23 -9.92
CA THR A 219 -15.65 3.47 -9.38
C THR A 219 -14.35 3.80 -10.11
N SER A 220 -13.80 5.00 -9.89
CA SER A 220 -12.44 5.38 -10.30
C SER A 220 -11.34 4.86 -9.35
N VAL A 221 -11.70 4.14 -8.28
CA VAL A 221 -10.75 3.66 -7.28
C VAL A 221 -9.92 2.53 -7.87
N VAL A 222 -8.66 2.83 -8.15
CA VAL A 222 -7.63 1.87 -8.53
C VAL A 222 -6.40 2.13 -7.66
N LYS A 223 -5.94 1.13 -6.93
CA LYS A 223 -4.69 1.16 -6.17
C LYS A 223 -3.73 0.16 -6.80
N GLU A 224 -2.60 0.68 -7.27
CA GLU A 224 -1.49 -0.12 -7.78
C GLU A 224 -0.31 -0.05 -6.82
N THR A 225 0.27 -1.21 -6.52
CA THR A 225 1.53 -1.34 -5.77
C THR A 225 2.50 -2.12 -6.64
N GLN A 226 3.63 -1.51 -6.97
CA GLN A 226 4.67 -2.11 -7.79
C GLN A 226 5.77 -2.73 -6.92
N ILE A 227 6.26 -3.90 -7.32
CA ILE A 227 7.30 -4.64 -6.62
C ILE A 227 8.38 -5.03 -7.63
N SER A 228 9.63 -4.67 -7.33
CA SER A 228 10.78 -5.08 -8.14
C SER A 228 11.30 -6.45 -7.66
N VAL A 229 11.29 -7.42 -8.57
CA VAL A 229 11.87 -8.76 -8.41
C VAL A 229 13.26 -8.75 -9.05
N ARG A 230 14.31 -8.65 -8.23
CA ARG A 230 15.74 -8.80 -8.63
C ARG A 230 16.17 -10.24 -8.89
N ASP A 231 17.30 -10.43 -9.59
CA ASP A 231 17.82 -11.74 -10.00
C ASP A 231 18.12 -12.72 -8.84
N GLU A 232 18.38 -12.22 -7.63
CA GLU A 232 18.59 -13.05 -6.43
C GLU A 232 17.33 -13.84 -6.00
N PHE A 233 16.17 -13.56 -6.60
CA PHE A 233 14.88 -14.20 -6.30
C PHE A 233 14.55 -15.38 -7.20
N TYR A 234 15.30 -15.62 -8.27
CA TYR A 234 15.15 -16.86 -9.05
C TYR A 234 15.98 -17.96 -8.37
N PRO A 235 15.48 -19.20 -8.29
CA PRO A 235 16.36 -20.32 -8.00
C PRO A 235 17.50 -20.26 -9.02
N LEU A 236 18.74 -20.16 -8.53
CA LEU A 236 19.92 -20.33 -9.37
C LEU A 236 19.71 -21.67 -10.08
N ASP A 237 19.60 -21.65 -11.41
CA ASP A 237 19.53 -22.86 -12.21
C ASP A 237 20.65 -23.79 -11.72
N SER A 238 20.26 -24.92 -11.13
CA SER A 238 21.17 -25.97 -10.66
C SER A 238 21.75 -26.69 -11.88
N GLY A 239 22.55 -25.95 -12.65
CA GLY A 239 22.87 -26.30 -14.02
C GLY A 239 24.06 -25.55 -14.57
N HIS A 240 25.06 -25.20 -13.76
CA HIS A 240 26.33 -24.69 -14.30
C HIS A 240 27.56 -25.25 -13.59
N GLY A 241 27.64 -26.58 -13.52
CA GLY A 241 28.91 -27.31 -13.42
C GLY A 241 29.78 -27.24 -14.68
N GLY A 242 29.42 -26.43 -15.69
CA GLY A 242 30.10 -26.35 -16.98
C GLY A 242 31.08 -25.19 -17.16
N PHE A 243 31.05 -24.16 -16.31
CA PHE A 243 31.87 -22.96 -16.51
C PHE A 243 33.09 -22.83 -15.59
N VAL A 244 33.23 -23.69 -14.57
CA VAL A 244 34.37 -23.64 -13.65
C VAL A 244 35.67 -24.09 -14.35
N LEU A 245 35.60 -25.07 -15.25
CA LEU A 245 36.77 -25.58 -15.98
C LEU A 245 37.37 -24.56 -16.98
N PRO A 246 36.58 -23.86 -17.83
CA PRO A 246 37.15 -22.81 -18.68
C PRO A 246 37.59 -21.56 -17.90
N LEU A 247 36.97 -21.24 -16.75
CA LEU A 247 37.41 -20.11 -15.92
C LEU A 247 38.74 -20.40 -15.21
N ILE A 248 38.99 -21.64 -14.77
CA ILE A 248 40.29 -22.05 -14.20
C ILE A 248 41.38 -22.07 -15.30
N ALA A 249 41.05 -22.50 -16.52
CA ALA A 249 41.98 -22.45 -17.65
C ALA A 249 42.31 -21.00 -18.08
N PHE A 250 41.30 -20.12 -18.08
CA PHE A 250 41.50 -18.71 -18.41
C PHE A 250 42.27 -17.97 -17.31
N THR A 251 41.95 -18.21 -16.03
CA THR A 251 42.68 -17.58 -14.91
C THR A 251 44.10 -18.10 -14.79
N SER A 252 44.37 -19.38 -15.06
CA SER A 252 45.75 -19.90 -15.12
C SER A 252 46.54 -19.34 -16.31
N GLY A 253 45.92 -19.17 -17.48
CA GLY A 253 46.54 -18.50 -18.63
C GLY A 253 46.82 -17.01 -18.38
N VAL A 254 45.89 -16.30 -17.72
CA VAL A 254 46.08 -14.89 -17.32
C VAL A 254 47.14 -14.78 -16.22
N LEU A 255 47.18 -15.69 -15.25
CA LEU A 255 48.23 -15.70 -14.22
C LEU A 255 49.61 -15.94 -14.80
N LEU A 256 49.75 -16.83 -15.80
CA LEU A 256 51.03 -17.09 -16.47
C LEU A 256 51.48 -15.90 -17.33
N THR A 257 50.55 -15.23 -18.01
CA THR A 257 50.87 -14.02 -18.78
C THR A 257 51.17 -12.83 -17.88
N VAL A 258 50.42 -12.63 -16.79
CA VAL A 258 50.71 -11.61 -15.77
C VAL A 258 52.03 -11.91 -15.05
N ALA A 259 52.34 -13.16 -14.72
CA ALA A 259 53.63 -13.56 -14.15
C ALA A 259 54.79 -13.26 -15.12
N PHE A 260 54.60 -13.53 -16.41
CA PHE A 260 55.58 -13.19 -17.45
C PHE A 260 55.77 -11.67 -17.60
N TYR A 261 54.68 -10.89 -17.63
CA TYR A 261 54.73 -9.43 -17.69
C TYR A 261 55.28 -8.79 -16.41
N SER A 262 54.98 -9.36 -15.23
CA SER A 262 55.50 -8.88 -13.95
C SER A 262 56.97 -9.25 -13.74
N LEU A 263 57.46 -10.38 -14.28
CA LEU A 263 58.89 -10.68 -14.37
C LEU A 263 59.62 -9.70 -15.30
N VAL A 264 59.03 -9.30 -16.43
CA VAL A 264 59.61 -8.31 -17.35
C VAL A 264 59.55 -6.88 -16.77
N SER A 265 58.49 -6.53 -16.01
CA SER A 265 58.35 -5.18 -15.44
C SER A 265 59.10 -4.99 -14.10
N MET A 266 59.42 -6.05 -13.36
CA MET A 266 60.25 -5.99 -12.15
C MET A 266 61.67 -5.48 -12.44
N GLU A 267 62.16 -5.65 -13.68
CA GLU A 267 63.42 -5.06 -14.14
C GLU A 267 63.31 -3.53 -14.34
N MET A 268 62.09 -3.03 -14.60
CA MET A 268 61.82 -1.62 -14.92
C MET A 268 61.31 -0.81 -13.70
N ILE A 269 60.81 -1.47 -12.64
CA ILE A 269 60.19 -0.85 -11.45
C ILE A 269 61.17 -0.71 -10.25
N LYS A 270 62.50 -0.81 -10.48
CA LYS A 270 63.50 -0.33 -9.51
C LYS A 270 63.72 1.19 -9.54
N ASN A 271 63.14 1.89 -10.53
CA ASN A 271 63.15 3.33 -10.60
C ASN A 271 61.72 3.86 -10.58
N LEU A 272 61.29 4.37 -9.42
CA LEU A 272 60.64 5.67 -9.19
C LEU A 272 59.68 5.58 -8.00
N SER A 273 60.05 6.29 -6.94
CA SER A 273 59.42 6.31 -5.61
C SER A 273 58.49 7.52 -5.39
N HIS A 274 57.62 7.41 -4.37
CA HIS A 274 56.89 8.46 -3.62
C HIS A 274 55.74 9.19 -4.39
N SER A 275 54.62 9.65 -3.81
CA SER A 275 54.26 10.04 -2.42
C SER A 275 52.72 10.01 -2.20
N LEU A 276 52.31 10.08 -0.93
CA LEU A 276 50.95 9.92 -0.35
C LEU A 276 50.04 11.18 -0.31
N THR A 277 48.72 10.91 -0.20
CA THR A 277 47.64 11.53 0.66
C THR A 277 47.12 12.96 0.50
N GLY A 278 45.80 13.14 0.73
CA GLY A 278 45.23 14.43 1.21
C GLY A 278 43.71 14.69 1.08
N LEU A 279 42.92 14.03 1.95
CA LEU A 279 41.64 14.36 2.66
C LEU A 279 40.93 15.76 2.64
N ILE A 280 39.58 15.69 2.84
CA ILE A 280 38.59 16.63 3.48
C ILE A 280 38.01 17.76 2.60
N GLY A 281 36.73 18.15 2.60
CA GLY A 281 35.51 17.84 3.36
C GLY A 281 34.53 19.03 3.27
N GLY A 282 33.23 18.86 3.58
CA GLY A 282 32.26 19.95 3.61
C GLY A 282 30.90 19.55 4.20
N LYS A 283 30.40 20.34 5.15
CA LYS A 283 29.21 20.13 6.02
C LYS A 283 28.33 21.40 5.98
N ILE A 284 27.00 21.28 5.89
CA ILE A 284 25.97 22.35 6.08
C ILE A 284 24.69 21.62 6.58
N SER A 285 24.33 21.62 7.88
CA SER A 285 23.49 22.52 8.70
C SER A 285 21.97 22.50 8.44
N ASP A 286 21.23 22.05 9.46
CA ASP A 286 19.76 21.89 9.58
C ASP A 286 18.97 23.16 9.95
N SER A 287 17.64 23.14 9.74
CA SER A 287 16.63 23.70 10.67
C SER A 287 15.23 23.07 10.41
N PRO A 288 14.38 22.81 11.44
CA PRO A 288 13.14 22.05 11.29
C PRO A 288 11.86 22.92 11.35
N ASP A 289 10.82 22.52 10.62
CA ASP A 289 9.43 22.91 10.89
C ASP A 289 8.61 21.64 11.21
N ILE A 290 7.92 21.66 12.35
CA ILE A 290 7.09 20.57 12.84
C ILE A 290 5.67 20.79 12.31
N LEU A 291 5.21 19.90 11.44
CA LEU A 291 3.81 19.81 11.02
C LEU A 291 3.11 18.70 11.80
N GLN A 292 2.07 19.07 12.55
CA GLN A 292 1.09 18.14 13.11
C GLN A 292 0.38 17.40 11.97
N PHE A 293 0.50 16.07 11.94
CA PHE A 293 -0.16 15.21 10.95
C PHE A 293 -1.40 14.54 11.56
N ASN A 294 -2.56 14.82 10.96
CA ASN A 294 -3.75 13.97 11.09
C ASN A 294 -3.53 12.71 10.25
N ILE A 295 -3.05 11.64 10.89
CA ILE A 295 -2.96 10.31 10.29
C ILE A 295 -4.39 9.79 10.07
N LEU A 296 -4.65 9.18 8.92
CA LEU A 296 -5.82 8.31 8.72
C LEU A 296 -5.64 7.12 9.68
N ASP A 297 -6.16 7.28 10.89
CA ASP A 297 -5.85 6.41 12.03
C ASP A 297 -6.47 5.04 11.82
N LYS A 298 -5.66 4.10 11.31
CA LYS A 298 -5.99 2.68 11.37
C LYS A 298 -5.72 2.23 12.79
N ASP A 299 -6.75 1.69 13.43
CA ASP A 299 -6.74 1.40 14.86
C ASP A 299 -5.94 0.11 15.16
N TYR A 300 -4.61 0.23 15.05
CA TYR A 300 -3.59 -0.79 15.32
C TYR A 300 -3.06 -0.75 16.76
N GLY A 301 -3.61 0.11 17.62
CA GLY A 301 -3.14 0.35 18.98
C GLY A 301 -2.24 1.59 19.10
N ASP A 302 -2.34 2.25 20.25
CA ASP A 302 -1.62 3.49 20.54
C ASP A 302 -0.24 3.18 21.14
N ILE A 303 0.84 3.45 20.39
CA ILE A 303 2.22 3.17 20.83
C ILE A 303 2.58 3.86 22.15
N THR A 304 1.96 5.01 22.45
CA THR A 304 2.20 5.75 23.70
C THR A 304 1.63 5.05 24.94
N LYS A 305 0.72 4.09 24.73
CA LYS A 305 0.06 3.31 25.79
C LYS A 305 0.59 1.89 25.94
N VAL A 306 1.50 1.45 25.07
CA VAL A 306 2.08 0.10 25.13
C VAL A 306 3.05 0.00 26.32
N GLU A 307 2.82 -0.97 27.21
CA GLU A 307 3.73 -1.21 28.34
C GLU A 307 5.10 -1.71 27.86
N THR A 308 6.17 -1.21 28.47
CA THR A 308 7.54 -1.61 28.11
C THR A 308 8.51 -1.56 29.29
N THR A 309 9.47 -2.49 29.30
CA THR A 309 10.63 -2.48 30.20
C THR A 309 11.86 -1.81 29.60
N GLY A 310 11.80 -1.39 28.32
CA GLY A 310 12.94 -0.90 27.57
C GLY A 310 14.04 -1.94 27.36
N THR A 311 15.27 -1.48 27.08
CA THR A 311 16.39 -2.38 26.81
C THR A 311 16.96 -3.03 28.06
N LEU A 312 17.34 -4.31 27.94
CA LEU A 312 18.07 -5.04 28.98
C LEU A 312 19.56 -4.70 28.98
N LYS A 313 20.10 -4.09 27.92
CA LYS A 313 21.52 -3.73 27.84
C LYS A 313 21.76 -2.40 28.55
N PRO A 314 22.59 -2.37 29.62
CA PRO A 314 22.93 -1.11 30.28
C PRO A 314 23.68 -0.16 29.34
N LEU A 315 23.39 1.13 29.44
CA LEU A 315 24.04 2.19 28.68
C LEU A 315 24.79 3.13 29.61
N ILE A 316 26.09 3.32 29.39
CA ILE A 316 26.83 4.35 30.13
C ILE A 316 26.53 5.72 29.48
N SER A 317 25.98 6.63 30.28
CA SER A 317 25.72 8.02 29.90
C SER A 317 26.15 8.94 31.03
N HIS A 318 26.96 9.95 30.75
CA HIS A 318 27.45 10.92 31.74
C HIS A 318 28.05 10.26 33.02
N ASN A 319 28.81 9.17 32.84
CA ASN A 319 29.40 8.36 33.93
C ASN A 319 28.40 7.67 34.86
N ALA A 320 27.11 7.57 34.49
CA ALA A 320 26.11 6.76 35.19
C ALA A 320 25.57 5.65 34.27
N PRO A 321 25.28 4.44 34.80
CA PRO A 321 24.58 3.42 34.05
C PRO A 321 23.08 3.74 33.98
N LEU A 322 22.58 3.87 32.75
CA LEU A 322 21.15 3.85 32.45
C LEU A 322 20.73 2.42 32.14
N THR A 323 19.51 2.05 32.50
CA THR A 323 18.92 0.72 32.26
C THR A 323 17.49 0.87 31.77
N GLY A 324 16.92 -0.19 31.19
CA GLY A 324 15.51 -0.23 30.86
C GLY A 324 15.06 0.90 29.92
N VAL A 325 13.96 1.55 30.27
CA VAL A 325 13.32 2.58 29.46
C VAL A 325 14.21 3.82 29.32
N GLU A 326 14.89 4.26 30.38
CA GLU A 326 15.79 5.42 30.31
C GLU A 326 16.96 5.19 29.36
N ALA A 327 17.51 3.98 29.32
CA ALA A 327 18.55 3.62 28.36
C ALA A 327 18.03 3.64 26.92
N SER A 328 16.83 3.10 26.68
CA SER A 328 16.18 3.15 25.35
C SER A 328 15.92 4.59 24.89
N HIS A 329 15.42 5.45 25.77
CA HIS A 329 15.20 6.87 25.47
C HIS A 329 16.50 7.59 25.11
N GLU A 330 17.58 7.34 25.86
CA GLU A 330 18.88 7.93 25.56
C GLU A 330 19.45 7.43 24.22
N LEU A 331 19.23 6.16 23.85
CA LEU A 331 19.58 5.64 22.52
C LEU A 331 18.79 6.35 21.41
N ALA A 332 17.47 6.47 21.56
CA ALA A 332 16.62 7.19 20.61
C ALA A 332 17.05 8.67 20.46
N ARG A 333 17.40 9.33 21.57
CA ARG A 333 17.90 10.70 21.59
C ARG A 333 19.21 10.85 20.81
N ARG A 334 20.16 9.93 20.99
CA ARG A 334 21.45 9.94 20.26
C ARG A 334 21.25 9.75 18.76
N ASP A 335 20.24 8.97 18.39
CA ASP A 335 19.96 8.65 17.00
C ASP A 335 19.11 9.71 16.27
N LEU A 336 18.54 10.69 17.00
CA LEU A 336 17.66 11.73 16.45
C LEU A 336 18.30 12.52 15.28
N GLU A 337 19.59 12.86 15.38
CA GLU A 337 20.29 13.59 14.31
C GLU A 337 20.31 12.78 13.00
N GLY A 338 20.64 11.48 13.08
CA GLY A 338 20.64 10.59 11.91
C GLY A 338 19.25 10.33 11.34
N MET A 339 18.21 10.39 12.18
CA MET A 339 16.82 10.22 11.77
C MET A 339 16.31 11.33 10.86
N ASN A 340 16.77 12.57 11.05
CA ASN A 340 16.29 13.72 10.30
C ASN A 340 16.43 13.54 8.78
N ALA A 341 17.48 12.84 8.33
CA ALA A 341 17.70 12.53 6.91
C ALA A 341 16.58 11.68 6.25
N TYR A 342 15.76 11.00 7.06
CA TYR A 342 14.72 10.08 6.58
C TYR A 342 13.31 10.46 7.06
N LYS A 343 13.17 11.58 7.79
CA LYS A 343 11.92 11.96 8.47
C LYS A 343 10.71 11.99 7.54
N ASP A 344 10.82 12.66 6.40
CA ASP A 344 9.72 12.77 5.43
C ASP A 344 9.35 11.42 4.81
N LYS A 345 10.34 10.59 4.49
CA LYS A 345 10.13 9.22 3.97
C LYS A 345 9.45 8.33 5.02
N ILE A 346 9.84 8.46 6.28
CA ILE A 346 9.21 7.76 7.41
C ILE A 346 7.75 8.17 7.54
N ILE A 347 7.45 9.47 7.54
CA ILE A 347 6.08 9.98 7.64
C ILE A 347 5.23 9.51 6.45
N SER A 348 5.78 9.57 5.24
CA SER A 348 5.09 9.10 4.03
C SER A 348 4.76 7.61 4.10
N ALA A 349 5.74 6.77 4.44
CA ALA A 349 5.54 5.32 4.60
C ALA A 349 4.54 5.01 5.72
N ALA A 350 4.66 5.68 6.87
CA ALA A 350 3.77 5.52 8.01
C ALA A 350 2.31 5.86 7.66
N LYS A 351 2.10 6.98 6.95
CA LYS A 351 0.79 7.44 6.49
C LYS A 351 0.14 6.44 5.52
N GLU A 352 0.92 5.87 4.60
CA GLU A 352 0.39 4.89 3.63
C GLU A 352 -0.14 3.63 4.32
N TYR A 353 0.55 3.17 5.37
CA TYR A 353 0.15 1.97 6.10
C TYR A 353 -0.72 2.25 7.33
N GLY A 354 -0.99 3.52 7.67
CA GLY A 354 -1.80 3.89 8.84
C GLY A 354 -1.14 3.52 10.17
N ILE A 355 0.20 3.54 10.24
CA ILE A 355 0.97 3.26 11.48
C ILE A 355 1.58 4.56 12.01
N HIS A 356 1.79 4.65 13.33
CA HIS A 356 2.46 5.82 13.92
C HIS A 356 3.92 5.90 13.43
N PRO A 357 4.39 7.03 12.87
CA PRO A 357 5.74 7.14 12.27
C PRO A 357 6.88 6.89 13.27
N ALA A 358 6.67 7.21 14.54
CA ALA A 358 7.61 6.89 15.61
C ALA A 358 7.93 5.39 15.74
N ILE A 359 7.02 4.49 15.33
CA ILE A 359 7.26 3.05 15.32
C ILE A 359 8.31 2.68 14.27
N ILE A 360 8.17 3.21 13.04
CA ILE A 360 9.16 3.00 11.97
C ILE A 360 10.51 3.56 12.41
N ALA A 361 10.54 4.77 12.95
CA ALA A 361 11.77 5.40 13.44
C ALA A 361 12.47 4.57 14.53
N ALA A 362 11.71 4.02 15.47
CA ALA A 362 12.24 3.17 16.53
C ALA A 362 12.81 1.84 16.01
N ILE A 363 12.15 1.22 15.02
CA ILE A 363 12.69 0.03 14.36
C ILE A 363 14.02 0.38 13.68
N ILE A 364 14.10 1.48 12.94
CA ILE A 364 15.34 1.90 12.26
C ILE A 364 16.45 2.20 13.28
N SER A 365 16.14 2.90 14.36
CA SER A 365 17.07 3.17 15.47
C SER A 365 17.63 1.87 16.07
N ARG A 366 16.76 0.90 16.37
CA ARG A 366 17.17 -0.39 16.95
C ARG A 366 17.96 -1.24 15.96
N GLN A 367 17.59 -1.22 14.68
CA GLN A 367 18.09 -2.16 13.68
C GLN A 367 19.38 -1.70 13.01
N SER A 368 19.46 -0.43 12.60
CA SER A 368 20.56 0.06 11.76
C SER A 368 21.23 1.34 12.27
N GLN A 369 20.75 1.92 13.38
CA GLN A 369 21.16 3.24 13.85
C GLN A 369 21.09 4.27 12.70
N PHE A 370 19.96 4.28 12.00
CA PHE A 370 19.73 5.15 10.84
C PHE A 370 20.78 5.00 9.72
N GLY A 371 21.29 3.78 9.55
CA GLY A 371 22.26 3.45 8.51
C GLY A 371 23.70 3.38 8.97
N ALA A 372 24.02 3.87 10.17
CA ALA A 372 25.40 3.91 10.67
C ALA A 372 26.04 2.51 10.80
N THR A 373 25.24 1.47 11.00
CA THR A 373 25.70 0.07 11.07
C THR A 373 25.53 -0.70 9.75
N LEU A 374 25.26 -0.02 8.63
CA LEU A 374 25.19 -0.63 7.32
C LEU A 374 26.54 -0.61 6.61
N ARG A 375 26.80 -1.65 5.83
CA ARG A 375 27.91 -1.70 4.87
C ARG A 375 27.60 -0.84 3.64
N PRO A 376 28.61 -0.51 2.82
CA PRO A 376 28.39 0.26 1.58
C PRO A 376 27.37 -0.36 0.62
N ASN A 377 27.17 -1.68 0.67
CA ASN A 377 26.17 -2.39 -0.13
C ASN A 377 24.76 -2.42 0.50
N GLY A 378 24.53 -1.71 1.61
CA GLY A 378 23.23 -1.61 2.26
C GLY A 378 22.87 -2.74 3.23
N PHE A 379 23.74 -3.76 3.39
CA PHE A 379 23.50 -4.86 4.33
C PHE A 379 24.05 -4.56 5.72
N GLY A 380 23.47 -5.20 6.74
CA GLY A 380 23.91 -5.08 8.12
C GLY A 380 25.38 -5.46 8.31
N HIS A 381 26.06 -4.73 9.19
CA HIS A 381 27.44 -5.06 9.55
C HIS A 381 27.51 -6.38 10.32
N THR A 382 26.57 -6.60 11.24
CA THR A 382 26.45 -7.80 12.09
C THR A 382 25.69 -8.92 11.37
N ASP A 383 24.55 -8.62 10.78
CA ASP A 383 23.74 -9.57 10.02
C ASP A 383 23.87 -9.32 8.51
N ARG A 384 24.52 -10.27 7.81
CA ARG A 384 24.82 -10.17 6.38
C ARG A 384 23.61 -10.41 5.49
N ASP A 385 22.52 -10.91 6.07
CA ASP A 385 21.31 -11.25 5.35
C ASP A 385 20.23 -10.18 5.52
N CYS A 386 20.40 -9.26 6.47
CA CYS A 386 19.50 -8.14 6.69
C CYS A 386 19.91 -6.89 5.89
N PHE A 387 18.94 -6.29 5.20
CA PHE A 387 19.15 -5.18 4.26
C PHE A 387 18.43 -3.90 4.68
N GLY A 388 19.07 -2.76 4.41
CA GLY A 388 18.50 -1.42 4.53
C GLY A 388 18.21 -0.98 5.97
N LEU A 389 17.62 0.22 6.08
CA LEU A 389 17.37 0.91 7.36
C LEU A 389 16.57 0.07 8.36
N MET A 390 15.55 -0.66 7.88
CA MET A 390 14.70 -1.52 8.71
C MET A 390 15.20 -2.99 8.82
N GLN A 391 16.39 -3.30 8.29
CA GLN A 391 17.05 -4.62 8.37
C GLN A 391 16.14 -5.79 7.96
N ILE A 392 15.56 -5.71 6.77
CA ILE A 392 14.71 -6.76 6.21
C ILE A 392 15.58 -7.95 5.82
N ASN A 393 15.29 -9.13 6.37
CA ASN A 393 16.07 -10.34 6.11
C ASN A 393 15.75 -10.94 4.73
N LYS A 394 16.76 -10.99 3.84
CA LYS A 394 16.64 -11.46 2.45
C LYS A 394 16.27 -12.94 2.29
N ASN A 395 16.46 -13.74 3.35
CA ASN A 395 16.13 -15.16 3.33
C ASN A 395 14.61 -15.37 3.43
N TYR A 396 13.92 -14.48 4.15
CA TYR A 396 12.47 -14.56 4.40
C TYR A 396 11.66 -13.59 3.53
N HIS A 397 12.27 -12.46 3.16
CA HIS A 397 11.62 -11.39 2.42
C HIS A 397 12.44 -10.97 1.21
N THR A 398 11.76 -10.43 0.21
CA THR A 398 12.41 -9.83 -0.96
C THR A 398 12.86 -8.41 -0.65
N LEU A 399 13.97 -7.97 -1.21
CA LEU A 399 14.48 -6.61 -1.02
C LEU A 399 13.85 -5.66 -2.05
N VAL A 400 13.10 -4.67 -1.58
CA VAL A 400 12.42 -3.66 -2.41
C VAL A 400 13.10 -2.30 -2.20
N GLY A 401 13.37 -1.58 -3.30
CA GLY A 401 14.07 -0.28 -3.25
C GLY A 401 15.55 -0.38 -2.87
N GLY A 402 16.22 0.78 -2.82
CA GLY A 402 17.54 0.93 -2.23
C GLY A 402 17.49 0.92 -0.69
N PRO A 403 18.63 0.73 -0.01
CA PRO A 403 18.68 0.52 1.45
C PRO A 403 18.20 1.74 2.27
N TYR A 404 18.09 2.91 1.65
CA TYR A 404 17.71 4.19 2.23
C TYR A 404 16.47 4.82 1.56
N ASP A 405 15.82 4.08 0.66
CA ASP A 405 14.73 4.60 -0.16
C ASP A 405 13.38 4.48 0.55
N GLU A 406 12.42 5.30 0.14
CA GLU A 406 11.06 5.27 0.68
C GLU A 406 10.39 3.91 0.44
N ASP A 407 10.63 3.29 -0.71
CA ASP A 407 10.11 1.96 -1.04
C ASP A 407 10.57 0.88 -0.04
N HIS A 408 11.80 0.98 0.48
CA HIS A 408 12.30 0.07 1.52
C HIS A 408 11.55 0.27 2.84
N LEU A 409 11.27 1.52 3.21
CA LEU A 409 10.50 1.85 4.42
C LEU A 409 9.04 1.39 4.31
N LYS A 410 8.42 1.58 3.14
CA LYS A 410 7.08 1.07 2.84
C LYS A 410 7.02 -0.44 2.93
N HIS A 411 8.01 -1.13 2.40
CA HIS A 411 8.07 -2.59 2.49
C HIS A 411 8.27 -3.07 3.94
N GLY A 412 9.11 -2.41 4.73
CA GLY A 412 9.24 -2.73 6.16
C GLY A 412 7.94 -2.47 6.94
N ALA A 413 7.25 -1.37 6.65
CA ALA A 413 5.94 -1.07 7.22
C ALA A 413 4.88 -2.11 6.83
N SER A 414 4.87 -2.60 5.58
CA SER A 414 3.93 -3.64 5.15
C SER A 414 4.15 -4.97 5.88
N ILE A 415 5.42 -5.35 6.12
CA ILE A 415 5.77 -6.53 6.92
C ILE A 415 5.24 -6.37 8.36
N LEU A 416 5.47 -5.21 8.98
CA LEU A 416 4.96 -4.93 10.33
C LEU A 416 3.43 -5.01 10.40
N VAL A 417 2.72 -4.41 9.43
CA VAL A 417 1.25 -4.52 9.39
C VAL A 417 0.83 -5.98 9.27
N ASN A 418 1.49 -6.78 8.41
CA ASN A 418 1.17 -8.19 8.32
C ASN A 418 1.37 -8.92 9.67
N CYS A 419 2.40 -8.55 10.44
CA CYS A 419 2.58 -9.05 11.81
C CYS A 419 1.45 -8.60 12.76
N ILE A 420 0.99 -7.34 12.69
CA ILE A 420 -0.15 -6.84 13.48
C ILE A 420 -1.41 -7.65 13.17
N GLU A 421 -1.66 -7.89 11.89
CA GLU A 421 -2.78 -8.69 11.43
C GLU A 421 -2.68 -10.15 11.91
N THR A 422 -1.49 -10.74 11.90
CA THR A 422 -1.28 -12.06 12.50
C THR A 422 -1.58 -12.06 13.99
N MET A 423 -1.24 -10.99 14.72
CA MET A 423 -1.53 -10.88 16.16
C MET A 423 -3.01 -10.73 16.48
N LYS A 424 -3.89 -10.39 15.52
CA LYS A 424 -5.36 -10.44 15.72
C LYS A 424 -5.87 -11.86 16.03
N LYS A 425 -5.10 -12.90 15.70
CA LYS A 425 -5.34 -14.29 16.13
C LYS A 425 -5.23 -14.48 17.66
N ARG A 426 -4.80 -13.45 18.40
CA ARG A 426 -4.79 -13.37 19.87
C ARG A 426 -5.90 -12.42 20.34
N PRO A 427 -7.19 -12.83 20.29
CA PRO A 427 -8.31 -11.94 20.60
C PRO A 427 -8.38 -11.53 22.09
N ASN A 428 -7.68 -12.27 22.97
CA ASN A 428 -7.59 -11.95 24.39
C ASN A 428 -6.56 -10.85 24.69
N TRP A 429 -5.78 -10.42 23.70
CA TRP A 429 -4.82 -9.34 23.85
C TRP A 429 -5.46 -8.01 23.46
N THR A 430 -5.16 -6.94 24.19
CA THR A 430 -5.54 -5.58 23.77
C THR A 430 -4.81 -5.20 22.48
N LYS A 431 -5.24 -4.13 21.82
CA LYS A 431 -4.57 -3.65 20.60
C LYS A 431 -3.12 -3.26 20.85
N GLU A 432 -2.85 -2.65 21.99
CA GLU A 432 -1.49 -2.31 22.45
C GLU A 432 -0.63 -3.56 22.65
N GLN A 433 -1.22 -4.62 23.23
CA GLN A 433 -0.54 -5.89 23.41
C GLN A 433 -0.28 -6.59 22.05
N GLN A 434 -1.25 -6.55 21.14
CA GLN A 434 -1.10 -7.05 19.77
C GLN A 434 -0.02 -6.28 19.00
N LEU A 435 0.05 -4.95 19.15
CA LEU A 435 1.09 -4.13 18.54
C LEU A 435 2.48 -4.51 19.05
N LYS A 436 2.65 -4.72 20.36
CA LYS A 436 3.91 -5.21 20.93
C LYS A 436 4.26 -6.61 20.43
N GLY A 437 3.26 -7.50 20.36
CA GLY A 437 3.38 -8.82 19.74
C GLY A 437 3.85 -8.75 18.28
N ALA A 438 3.35 -7.78 17.53
CA ALA A 438 3.72 -7.60 16.13
C ALA A 438 5.18 -7.17 15.97
N LEU A 439 5.70 -6.32 16.88
CA LEU A 439 7.11 -5.94 16.90
C LEU A 439 8.01 -7.14 17.21
N ALA A 440 7.62 -8.03 18.13
CA ALA A 440 8.33 -9.27 18.36
C ALA A 440 8.22 -10.22 17.14
N CYS A 441 7.04 -10.31 16.54
CA CYS A 441 6.79 -11.11 15.34
C CYS A 441 7.61 -10.63 14.14
N TYR A 442 7.82 -9.31 14.01
CA TYR A 442 8.65 -8.71 12.95
C TYR A 442 10.07 -9.25 12.97
N ILE A 443 10.64 -9.53 14.15
CA ILE A 443 12.02 -10.00 14.28
C ILE A 443 12.15 -11.51 14.48
N ALA A 444 11.20 -12.14 15.17
CA ALA A 444 11.29 -13.56 15.56
C ALA A 444 10.42 -14.49 14.68
N GLY A 445 9.52 -13.93 13.89
CA GLY A 445 8.56 -14.67 13.06
C GLY A 445 7.31 -15.10 13.82
N GLU A 446 6.21 -15.27 13.07
CA GLU A 446 4.89 -15.56 13.65
C GLU A 446 4.79 -16.93 14.33
N GLU A 447 5.48 -17.94 13.81
CA GLU A 447 5.42 -19.31 14.33
C GLU A 447 5.88 -19.39 15.79
N LYS A 448 6.86 -18.56 16.16
CA LYS A 448 7.38 -18.47 17.53
C LYS A 448 6.46 -17.64 18.40
N VAL A 449 6.11 -16.44 17.96
CA VAL A 449 5.43 -15.45 18.81
C VAL A 449 3.98 -15.81 19.11
N LEU A 450 3.25 -16.44 18.18
CA LEU A 450 1.85 -16.83 18.39
C LEU A 450 1.65 -17.82 19.55
N GLN A 451 2.69 -18.56 19.92
CA GLN A 451 2.67 -19.55 21.00
C GLN A 451 2.98 -18.94 22.38
N LEU A 452 3.47 -17.70 22.42
CA LEU A 452 3.92 -17.05 23.66
C LEU A 452 2.78 -16.37 24.41
N THR A 453 2.97 -16.20 25.73
CA THR A 453 2.15 -15.29 26.54
C THR A 453 2.66 -13.86 26.37
N TYR A 454 1.84 -12.87 26.74
CA TYR A 454 2.19 -11.47 26.56
C TYR A 454 3.45 -11.08 27.37
N GLU A 455 3.59 -11.63 28.56
CA GLU A 455 4.72 -11.40 29.47
C GLU A 455 6.04 -11.93 28.90
N ASN A 456 5.95 -12.96 28.05
CA ASN A 456 7.10 -13.62 27.43
C ASN A 456 7.27 -13.24 25.96
N VAL A 457 6.60 -12.19 25.47
CA VAL A 457 6.57 -11.84 24.03
C VAL A 457 7.97 -11.66 23.42
N ASP A 458 8.93 -11.20 24.22
CA ASP A 458 10.32 -11.00 23.78
C ASP A 458 11.23 -12.22 24.01
N SER A 459 10.76 -13.32 24.60
CA SER A 459 11.63 -14.45 25.00
C SER A 459 12.39 -15.08 23.84
N GLU A 460 11.83 -15.00 22.63
CA GLU A 460 12.38 -15.52 21.36
C GLU A 460 13.06 -14.44 20.50
N THR A 461 13.08 -13.19 20.96
CA THR A 461 13.68 -12.07 20.22
C THR A 461 15.17 -11.91 20.56
N PRO A 462 15.98 -11.29 19.67
CA PRO A 462 17.38 -10.99 19.96
C PRO A 462 17.54 -10.20 21.26
N TYR A 463 18.43 -10.67 22.13
CA TYR A 463 18.70 -10.13 23.47
C TYR A 463 17.50 -10.14 24.44
N LYS A 464 16.38 -10.76 24.05
CA LYS A 464 15.15 -10.88 24.84
C LYS A 464 14.52 -9.54 25.23
N ASP A 465 14.72 -8.51 24.42
CA ASP A 465 14.26 -7.15 24.71
C ASP A 465 13.85 -6.35 23.47
N PHE A 466 13.68 -7.01 22.31
CA PHE A 466 13.51 -6.28 21.04
C PHE A 466 12.24 -5.42 21.03
N ALA A 467 11.08 -6.01 21.27
CA ALA A 467 9.82 -5.29 21.26
C ALA A 467 9.78 -4.26 22.40
N ASN A 468 10.24 -4.61 23.60
CA ASN A 468 10.35 -3.67 24.72
C ASN A 468 11.22 -2.45 24.36
N ASP A 469 12.45 -2.65 23.88
CA ASP A 469 13.33 -1.53 23.51
C ASP A 469 12.73 -0.69 22.38
N VAL A 470 12.18 -1.32 21.32
CA VAL A 470 11.54 -0.59 20.21
C VAL A 470 10.35 0.23 20.69
N VAL A 471 9.50 -0.30 21.57
CA VAL A 471 8.37 0.47 22.14
C VAL A 471 8.88 1.69 22.90
N ALA A 472 9.90 1.54 23.76
CA ALA A 472 10.44 2.66 24.54
C ALA A 472 11.06 3.73 23.63
N ARG A 473 11.82 3.33 22.60
CA ARG A 473 12.34 4.27 21.60
C ARG A 473 11.22 4.97 20.83
N ALA A 474 10.16 4.24 20.45
CA ALA A 474 9.02 4.80 19.73
C ALA A 474 8.27 5.83 20.57
N GLN A 475 8.07 5.55 21.86
CA GLN A 475 7.50 6.50 22.80
C GLN A 475 8.33 7.78 22.85
N TRP A 476 9.66 7.67 22.92
CA TRP A 476 10.52 8.84 22.89
C TRP A 476 10.38 9.64 21.59
N PHE A 477 10.43 8.98 20.42
CA PHE A 477 10.28 9.65 19.13
C PHE A 477 8.90 10.29 18.92
N ALA A 478 7.83 9.67 19.42
CA ALA A 478 6.47 10.22 19.36
C ALA A 478 6.31 11.53 20.16
N HIS A 479 7.13 11.75 21.19
CA HIS A 479 7.07 12.99 21.98
C HIS A 479 8.05 14.06 21.47
N ASN A 480 9.10 13.67 20.77
CA ASN A 480 10.25 14.56 20.48
C ASN A 480 10.45 14.83 18.99
N ALA A 481 9.84 14.06 18.09
CA ALA A 481 10.14 14.16 16.67
C ALA A 481 8.95 14.03 15.72
N PHE A 482 7.92 13.26 16.08
CA PHE A 482 6.77 12.98 15.21
C PHE A 482 5.45 13.45 15.80
#